data_AF-A0A4S0JLY2-F1
#
_entry.id   AF-A0A4S0JLY2-F1
#
_cell.length_a   1.000
_cell.length_b   1.000
_cell.length_c   1.000
_cell.angle_alpha   90.00
_cell.angle_beta   90.00
_cell.angle_gamma   90.00
#
_symmetry.space_group_name_H-M   'P 1'
#
loop_
_entity.id
_entity.type
_entity.pdbx_description
1 polymer ?
#
loop_
_entity_poly.entity_id
_entity_poly.type
_entity_poly.pdbx_seq_one_letter_code
_entity_poly.pdbx_strand_id
1 'polypeptide(L)' 'ERTAELPRWLHRYNWHRPHGSLKSKPPISRLGLTKDNLLRLHT' A
#
# COMPACT_ATOMS: atom_id res chain seq x y z
N GLU A 1 12.45 -4.54 -18.59
CA GLU A 1 11.91 -5.63 -17.73
C GLU A 1 11.66 -5.18 -16.29
N ARG A 2 12.67 -4.72 -15.52
CA ARG A 2 12.50 -4.26 -14.12
C ARG A 2 11.37 -3.22 -13.91
N THR A 3 11.23 -2.26 -14.84
CA THR A 3 10.23 -1.19 -14.76
C THR A 3 8.80 -1.68 -14.93
N ALA A 4 8.58 -2.74 -15.71
CA ALA A 4 7.25 -3.31 -15.94
C ALA A 4 6.74 -4.11 -14.74
N GLU A 5 7.66 -4.68 -13.95
CA GLU A 5 7.34 -5.44 -12.73
C GLU A 5 7.13 -4.55 -11.49
N LEU A 6 7.64 -3.32 -11.53
CA LEU A 6 7.58 -2.38 -10.41
C LEU A 6 6.14 -2.12 -9.91
N PRO A 7 5.12 -1.91 -10.77
CA PRO A 7 3.75 -1.70 -10.31
C PRO A 7 3.18 -2.93 -9.57
N ARG A 8 3.43 -4.14 -10.09
CA ARG A 8 2.97 -5.39 -9.45
C ARG A 8 3.65 -5.59 -8.10
N TRP A 9 4.95 -5.34 -8.04
CA TRP A 9 5.72 -5.47 -6.80
C TRP A 9 5.26 -4.47 -5.73
N LEU A 10 5.05 -3.21 -6.12
CA LEU A 10 4.55 -2.16 -5.22
C LEU A 10 3.17 -2.50 -4.67
N HIS A 11 2.25 -2.98 -5.51
CA HIS A 11 0.93 -3.40 -5.07
C HIS A 11 1.05 -4.52 -4.02
N ARG A 12 1.81 -5.58 -4.31
CA ARG A 12 1.98 -6.70 -3.39
C ARG A 12 2.65 -6.28 -2.07
N TYR A 13 3.65 -5.39 -2.12
CA TYR A 13 4.31 -4.87 -0.94
C TYR A 13 3.37 -4.02 -0.07
N ASN A 14 2.69 -3.06 -0.68
CA ASN A 14 1.85 -2.11 0.04
C ASN A 14 0.53 -2.71 0.54
N TRP A 15 -0.03 -3.68 -0.16
CA TRP A 15 -1.37 -4.23 0.12
C TRP A 15 -1.39 -5.60 0.78
N HIS A 16 -0.39 -6.45 0.54
CA HIS A 16 -0.46 -7.86 0.94
C HIS A 16 0.69 -8.33 1.82
N ARG A 17 1.83 -7.62 1.83
CA ARG A 17 2.99 -8.07 2.60
C ARG A 17 2.77 -7.84 4.09
N PRO A 18 2.85 -8.86 4.95
CA PRO A 18 2.76 -8.66 6.39
C PRO A 18 4.05 -8.00 6.91
N HIS A 19 3.90 -6.97 7.75
CA HIS A 19 5.02 -6.30 8.41
C HIS A 19 4.97 -6.51 9.92
N GLY A 20 6.04 -7.03 10.51
CA GLY A 20 6.13 -7.29 11.95
C GLY A 20 5.92 -6.03 12.80
N SER A 21 6.49 -4.89 12.39
CA SER A 21 6.29 -3.59 13.05
C SER A 21 4.85 -3.07 12.96
N LEU A 22 4.02 -3.64 12.09
CA LEU A 22 2.61 -3.29 11.88
C LEU A 22 1.67 -4.38 12.42
N LYS A 23 2.12 -5.22 13.36
CA LYS A 23 1.34 -6.36 13.88
C LYS A 23 0.91 -7.32 12.76
N SER A 24 1.84 -7.60 11.84
CA SER A 24 1.61 -8.42 10.65
C SER A 24 0.60 -7.85 9.65
N LYS A 25 0.27 -6.56 9.74
CA LYS A 25 -0.57 -5.86 8.76
C LYS A 25 0.27 -5.26 7.64
N PRO A 26 -0.31 -5.09 6.43
CA PRO A 26 0.35 -4.41 5.33
C PRO A 26 0.48 -2.89 5.57
N PRO A 27 1.42 -2.21 4.89
CA PRO A 27 1.64 -0.77 5.04
C PRO A 27 0.38 0.08 4.84
N ILE A 28 -0.48 -0.28 3.88
CA ILE A 28 -1.74 0.43 3.60
C ILE A 28 -2.67 0.48 4.83
N SER A 29 -2.58 -0.47 5.77
CA SER A 29 -3.42 -0.50 6.98
C SER A 29 -3.18 0.68 7.94
N ARG A 30 -2.08 1.42 7.75
CA ARG A 30 -1.82 2.67 8.48
C ARG A 30 -2.49 3.89 7.88
N LEU A 31 -2.85 3.85 6.60
CA LEU A 31 -3.53 4.97 5.96
C LEU A 31 -4.95 4.99 6.53
N GLY A 32 -5.26 6.03 7.32
CA GLY A 32 -6.61 6.26 7.78
C GLY A 32 -7.49 6.58 6.57
N LEU A 33 -8.17 5.56 6.04
CA LEU A 33 -9.04 5.66 4.85
C LEU A 33 -10.09 6.77 4.97
N THR A 34 -10.35 7.26 6.19
CA THR A 34 -11.47 8.13 6.52
C THR A 34 -11.12 9.58 6.88
N LYS A 35 -9.85 9.95 7.11
CA LYS A 35 -9.54 11.32 7.60
C LYS A 35 -8.74 12.20 6.64
N ASP A 36 -7.71 11.70 5.97
CA ASP A 36 -6.87 12.51 5.07
C ASP A 36 -6.36 11.70 3.87
N ASN A 37 -7.27 10.96 3.21
CA ASN A 37 -6.89 10.15 2.06
C ASN A 37 -6.87 10.99 0.78
N LEU A 38 -5.68 11.43 0.35
CA LEU A 38 -5.46 12.14 -0.91
C LEU A 38 -5.92 11.33 -2.14
N LEU A 39 -6.12 10.02 -2.00
CA LEU A 39 -6.74 9.19 -3.05
C LEU A 39 -8.18 9.62 -3.40
N ARG A 40 -8.86 10.40 -2.54
CA ARG A 40 -10.18 10.98 -2.86
C ARG A 40 -10.12 12.06 -3.95
N LEU A 41 -8.95 12.60 -4.27
CA LEU A 41 -8.76 13.66 -5.26
C LEU A 41 -8.49 13.16 -6.69
N HIS A 42 -8.46 11.85 -6.91
CA HIS A 42 -8.18 11.28 -8.24
C HIS A 42 -9.38 10.47 -8.75
N THR A 43 -9.99 10.96 -9.83
CA THR A 43 -10.94 10.26 -10.74
C THR A 43 -10.21 9.86 -12.01
#